data_AF-A0A2D6DMA8-F1
#
_entry.id   AF-A0A2D6DMA8-F1
#
_cell.length_a   1.000
_cell.length_b   1.000
_cell.length_c   1.000
_cell.angle_alpha   90.00
_cell.angle_beta   90.00
_cell.angle_gamma   90.00
#
_symmetry.space_group_name_H-M   'P 1'
#
loop_
_entity.id
_entity.type
_entity.pdbx_description
1 polymer ?
#
loop_
_entity_poly.entity_id
_entity_poly.type
_entity_poly.pdbx_seq_one_letter_code
_entity_poly.pdbx_strand_id
1 'polypeptide(L)' 'MAMGMYTRERVLAKTFAWRIIATLTGAAVAGLLTGEIETAGWFIVIEFPLKMGFYYFHERAWEAVEWGVAEETPAV' A
#
# COMPACT_ATOMS: atom_id res chain seq x y z
N MET A 1 2.30 -25.20 -12.00
CA MET A 1 3.03 -24.39 -11.01
C MET A 1 2.15 -24.30 -9.77
N ALA A 2 2.45 -25.06 -8.72
CA ALA A 2 1.60 -25.10 -7.53
C ALA A 2 1.75 -23.78 -6.75
N MET A 3 0.85 -22.83 -7.00
CA MET A 3 0.61 -21.72 -6.09
C MET A 3 0.02 -22.34 -4.83
N GLY A 4 0.87 -22.78 -3.89
CA GLY A 4 0.41 -23.32 -2.61
C GLY A 4 -0.52 -22.30 -1.96
N MET A 5 -1.79 -22.66 -1.79
CA MET A 5 -2.81 -21.79 -1.21
C MET A 5 -2.30 -21.26 0.13
N TYR A 6 -1.96 -19.96 0.18
CA TYR A 6 -1.56 -19.36 1.43
C TYR A 6 -2.75 -19.34 2.38
N THR A 7 -2.55 -19.84 3.60
CA THR A 7 -3.59 -19.76 4.64
C THR A 7 -3.90 -18.29 4.92
N ARG A 8 -5.16 -17.99 5.24
CA ARG A 8 -5.61 -16.62 5.54
C ARG A 8 -4.74 -15.98 6.63
N GLU A 9 -4.37 -16.76 7.64
CA GLU A 9 -3.51 -16.34 8.75
C GLU A 9 -2.11 -15.92 8.27
N ARG A 10 -1.50 -16.67 7.36
CA ARG A 10 -0.18 -16.33 6.79
C ARG A 10 -0.25 -15.02 6.01
N VAL A 11 -1.29 -14.82 5.22
CA VAL A 11 -1.47 -13.58 4.45
C VAL A 11 -1.65 -12.39 5.39
N LEU A 12 -2.50 -12.50 6.42
CA LEU A 12 -2.71 -11.46 7.42
C LEU A 12 -1.41 -11.13 8.17
N ALA A 13 -0.68 -12.15 8.63
CA ALA A 13 0.60 -11.96 9.32
C ALA A 13 1.63 -11.26 8.43
N LYS A 14 1.76 -11.67 7.16
CA LYS A 14 2.68 -11.01 6.21
C LYS A 14 2.26 -9.57 5.92
N THR A 15 0.97 -9.30 5.73
CA THR A 15 0.46 -7.94 5.51
C THR A 15 0.73 -7.05 6.71
N PHE A 16 0.50 -7.55 7.93
CA PHE A 16 0.75 -6.79 9.15
C PHE A 16 2.25 -6.53 9.37
N ALA A 17 3.10 -7.54 9.18
CA ALA A 17 4.55 -7.39 9.24
C ALA A 17 5.06 -6.35 8.22
N TRP A 18 4.55 -6.42 7.00
CA TRP A 18 4.89 -5.44 5.96
C TRP A 18 4.45 -4.02 6.33
N ARG A 19 3.26 -3.84 6.89
CA ARG A 19 2.76 -2.52 7.32
C ARG A 19 3.64 -1.90 8.41
N ILE A 20 4.05 -2.69 9.40
CA ILE A 20 4.98 -2.21 10.44
C ILE A 20 6.30 -1.73 9.82
N ILE A 21 6.91 -2.55 8.95
CA ILE A 21 8.18 -2.20 8.31
C ILE A 21 8.04 -0.91 7.48
N ALA A 22 6.98 -0.80 6.68
CA ALA A 22 6.76 0.36 5.82
C ALA A 22 6.55 1.65 6.61
N THR A 23 5.71 1.61 7.65
CA THR A 23 5.41 2.79 8.47
C THR A 23 6.62 3.20 9.32
N LEU A 24 7.35 2.26 9.93
CA LEU A 24 8.59 2.56 10.66
C LEU A 24 9.66 3.15 9.73
N THR A 25 9.80 2.63 8.51
CA THR A 25 10.77 3.17 7.54
C THR A 25 10.44 4.61 7.19
N GLY A 26 9.17 4.92 6.90
CA GLY A 26 8.75 6.29 6.60
C GLY A 26 8.91 7.25 7.78
N ALA A 27 8.55 6.80 8.99
CA ALA A 27 8.72 7.58 10.21
C ALA A 27 10.20 7.85 10.52
N ALA A 28 11.08 6.86 10.31
CA ALA A 28 12.52 7.03 10.44
C ALA A 28 13.06 8.05 9.45
N VAL A 29 12.64 8.00 8.18
CA VAL A 29 13.02 9.01 7.18
C VAL A 29 12.54 10.41 7.59
N ALA A 30 11.29 10.54 8.01
CA ALA A 30 10.74 11.82 8.46
C ALA A 30 11.50 12.39 9.67
N GLY A 31 11.80 11.55 10.66
CA GLY A 31 12.56 11.94 11.85
C GLY A 31 14.03 12.26 11.55
N LEU A 32 14.67 11.52 10.64
CA LEU A 32 16.07 11.78 10.23
C LEU A 32 16.21 13.10 9.46
N LEU A 33 15.23 13.44 8.61
CA LEU A 33 15.27 14.67 7.83
C LEU A 33 14.96 15.91 8.67
N THR A 34 14.10 15.79 9.68
CA THR A 34 13.70 16.91 10.53
C THR A 34 14.52 17.04 11.82
N GLY A 35 15.13 15.94 12.29
CA GLY A 35 15.78 15.88 13.59
C GLY A 35 14.82 15.80 14.77
N GLU A 36 13.50 15.72 14.52
CA GLU A 36 12.47 15.81 15.54
C GLU A 36 11.68 14.50 15.67
N ILE A 37 11.63 13.95 16.88
CA ILE A 37 10.87 12.72 17.19
C ILE A 37 9.36 12.95 17.07
N GLU A 38 8.88 14.16 17.35
CA GLU A 38 7.47 14.52 17.21
C GLU A 38 6.98 14.35 15.77
N THR A 39 7.79 14.80 14.80
CA THR A 39 7.47 14.64 13.37
C THR A 39 7.33 13.17 12.97
N ALA A 40 8.21 12.29 13.46
CA ALA A 40 8.09 10.85 13.22
C ALA A 40 6.81 10.27 13.84
N GLY A 41 6.39 10.75 15.02
CA GLY A 41 5.13 10.39 15.64
C GLY A 41 3.92 10.79 14.80
N TRP A 42 3.88 12.04 14.33
CA TRP A 42 2.84 12.52 13.42
C TRP A 42 2.80 11.76 12.10
N PHE A 43 3.97 11.40 11.55
CA PHE A 43 4.06 10.61 10.34
C PHE A 43 3.30 9.28 10.47
N ILE A 44 3.52 8.54 11.57
CA ILE A 44 2.87 7.23 11.78
C ILE A 44 1.33 7.36 11.78
N VAL A 45 0.80 8.41 12.41
CA VAL A 45 -0.65 8.61 12.54
C VAL A 45 -1.29 9.05 11.24
N ILE A 46 -0.61 9.93 10.48
CA ILE A 46 -1.17 10.54 9.27
C ILE A 46 -0.98 9.64 8.04
N GLU A 47 0.16 8.96 7.93
CA GLU A 47 0.54 8.22 6.72
C GLU A 47 -0.44 7.08 6.39
N PHE A 48 -0.90 6.36 7.40
CA PHE A 48 -1.79 5.21 7.21
C PHE A 48 -3.14 5.59 6.57
N PRO A 49 -3.97 6.49 7.14
CA PRO A 49 -5.22 6.90 6.52
C PRO A 49 -4.98 7.66 5.20
N LEU A 50 -3.90 8.43 5.09
CA LEU A 50 -3.60 9.18 3.88
C LEU A 50 -3.32 8.26 2.69
N LYS A 51 -2.54 7.19 2.88
CA LYS A 51 -2.32 6.20 1.81
C LYS A 51 -3.60 5.49 1.39
N MET A 52 -4.49 5.19 2.32
CA MET A 52 -5.78 4.58 1.99
C MET A 52 -6.65 5.54 1.16
N GLY A 53 -6.71 6.82 1.56
CA GLY A 53 -7.42 7.86 0.81
C GLY A 53 -6.85 8.04 -0.60
N PHE A 54 -5.53 8.20 -0.72
CA PHE A 54 -4.88 8.33 -2.03
C PHE A 54 -5.06 7.11 -2.90
N TYR A 55 -4.97 5.90 -2.34
CA TYR A 55 -5.23 4.68 -3.12
C TYR A 55 -6.66 4.62 -3.62
N TYR A 56 -7.65 4.98 -2.79
CA TYR A 56 -9.04 5.05 -3.24
C TYR A 56 -9.23 6.04 -4.40
N PHE A 57 -8.71 7.27 -4.27
CA PHE A 57 -8.82 8.26 -5.34
C PHE A 57 -8.03 7.86 -6.59
N HIS A 58 -6.88 7.21 -6.42
CA HIS A 58 -6.11 6.63 -7.51
C HIS A 58 -6.96 5.64 -8.30
N GLU A 59 -7.60 4.68 -7.65
CA GLU A 59 -8.45 3.70 -8.33
C GLU A 59 -9.64 4.37 -9.05
N ARG A 60 -10.31 5.34 -8.39
CA ARG A 60 -11.42 6.08 -9.02
C ARG A 60 -10.97 6.87 -10.25
N ALA A 61 -9.80 7.49 -10.20
CA ALA A 61 -9.23 8.19 -11.35
C ALA A 61 -8.80 7.20 -12.45
N TRP A 62 -8.25 6.05 -12.06
CA TRP A 62 -7.79 5.01 -12.98
C TRP A 62 -8.94 4.33 -13.73
N GLU A 63 -10.10 4.17 -13.10
CA GLU A 63 -11.33 3.67 -13.76
C GLU A 63 -11.75 4.52 -14.96
N ALA A 64 -11.38 5.79 -15.01
CA ALA A 64 -11.67 6.67 -16.15
C ALA A 64 -10.64 6.54 -17.30
N VAL A 65 -9.62 5.71 -17.14
CA VAL A 65 -8.51 5.55 -18.10
C VAL A 65 -8.65 4.20 -18.83
N GLU A 66 -8.91 4.23 -20.13
CA GLU A 66 -9.05 3.02 -20.97
C GLU A 66 -7.72 2.35 -21.35
N TRP A 67 -6.59 2.90 -20.88
CA TRP A 67 -5.26 2.38 -21.20
C TRP A 67 -5.03 0.99 -20.61
N GLY A 68 -4.64 0.03 -21.46
CA GLY A 68 -4.31 -1.34 -21.03
C GLY A 68 -5.50 -2.31 -20.95
N VAL A 69 -6.71 -1.89 -21.33
CA VAL A 69 -7.84 -2.80 -21.54
C VAL A 69 -7.64 -3.49 -22.89
N ALA A 70 -7.20 -4.76 -22.87
CA ALA A 70 -7.18 -5.58 -24.07
C ALA A 70 -8.61 -6.08 -24.33
N GLU A 71 -9.15 -5.83 -25.53
CA GLU A 71 -10.36 -6.52 -25.97
C GLU A 71 -10.06 -8.01 -26.01
N GLU A 72 -10.71 -8.79 -25.15
CA GLU A 72 -10.71 -10.24 -25.29
C GLU A 72 -11.39 -10.57 -26.62
N THR A 73 -10.60 -10.74 -27.68
CA THR A 73 -11.09 -11.34 -28.91
C THR A 73 -11.58 -12.73 -28.54
N PRO A 74 -12.89 -13.03 -28.61
CA PRO A 74 -13.38 -14.36 -28.26
C PRO A 74 -12.73 -15.35 -29.22
N ALA A 75 -12.01 -16.32 -28.66
CA ALA A 75 -11.41 -17.39 -29.42
C ALA A 75 -12.53 -18.18 -30.11
N VAL A 76 -12.65 -18.02 -31.43
CA VAL A 76 -13.50 -18.83 -32.31
C VAL A 76 -12.79 -20.15 -32.60
#